data_AF-A0A6L8E3N1-F1
#
_entry.id   AF-A0A6L8E3N1-F1
#
_cell.length_a   1.000
_cell.length_b   1.000
_cell.length_c   1.000
_cell.angle_alpha   90.00
_cell.angle_beta   90.00
_cell.angle_gamma   90.00
#
_symmetry.space_group_name_H-M   'P 1'
#
loop_
_entity.id
_entity.type
_entity.pdbx_description
1 polymer ?
#
loop_
_entity_poly.entity_id
_entity_poly.type
_entity_poly.pdbx_seq_one_letter_code
_entity_poly.pdbx_strand_id
1 'polypeptide(L)'
;MTEHLSVALLMPACWLLVTRRDQPRAAFLVGILLSAATLTRTNLAVVVLVLGALYFRHLVRPGPDSLRLAFPAYCLGGSVPLIPLLFLYWIADGMDVFVLSVVLVPLHFASSQLGIAETLVQHVENWLSALHDIPYVILPATLLIGVGLAAHATHRGRELLRGDDGILLLVVGAVSLSVLNSGAAFAHYVLQVLPLVMLLAAVGFQRMTERRLGAGLFLGLYVVVVGGSLARFGQAAFAQDIGRPGRSIAAIQEAANLIGKDRCCGELVYAPHEHLIYWYLKQLPPSSIVHPSAVNQPAIMTPLVSHGYASDDEQRRILERNVGYIVLDPDRKESYLFPEQRRRITAILEERFRPWRNSGKLVIYKRKRPDQHALRSSNRPSGSQAIVALSSAPLDVTGYSSRQ
;
A
#
# COMPACT_ATOMS: atom_id res chain seq x y z
N MET A 1 0.57 5.45 -3.50
CA MET A 1 1.65 4.46 -3.46
C MET A 1 2.75 5.02 -2.56
N THR A 2 2.80 4.56 -1.31
CA THR A 2 3.76 5.03 -0.29
C THR A 2 5.18 4.49 -0.52
N GLU A 3 5.33 3.50 -1.41
CA GLU A 3 6.61 2.93 -1.86
C GLU A 3 7.48 4.02 -2.49
N HIS A 4 6.93 4.83 -3.39
CA HIS A 4 7.68 5.90 -4.06
C HIS A 4 8.24 6.90 -3.07
N LEU A 5 7.45 7.30 -2.07
CA LEU A 5 7.90 8.20 -1.01
C LEU A 5 9.00 7.55 -0.17
N SER A 6 8.85 6.27 0.21
CA SER A 6 9.87 5.54 0.97
C SER A 6 11.19 5.39 0.19
N VAL A 7 11.11 5.17 -1.13
CA VAL A 7 12.27 5.07 -2.03
C VAL A 7 12.94 6.44 -2.21
N ALA A 8 12.16 7.51 -2.33
CA ALA A 8 12.68 8.87 -2.43
C ALA A 8 13.49 9.28 -1.19
N LEU A 9 13.20 8.69 -0.02
CA LEU A 9 13.96 8.88 1.22
C LEU A 9 15.14 7.90 1.33
N LEU A 10 14.95 6.63 0.92
CA LEU A 10 15.97 5.60 0.94
C LEU A 10 17.15 5.91 0.00
N MET A 11 16.90 6.42 -1.21
CA MET A 11 17.96 6.64 -2.20
C MET A 11 19.00 7.71 -1.77
N PRO A 12 18.61 8.89 -1.26
CA PRO A 12 19.55 9.84 -0.69
C PRO A 12 20.31 9.28 0.52
N ALA A 13 19.67 8.44 1.34
CA ALA A 13 20.34 7.78 2.46
C ALA A 13 21.44 6.83 1.96
N CYS A 14 21.15 6.05 0.91
CA CYS A 14 22.15 5.19 0.25
C CYS A 14 23.29 6.01 -0.35
N TRP A 15 22.99 7.13 -1.00
CA TRP A 15 24.00 8.02 -1.56
C TRP A 15 24.94 8.60 -0.48
N LEU A 16 24.40 9.05 0.66
CA LEU A 16 25.20 9.52 1.80
C LEU A 16 26.06 8.40 2.38
N LEU A 17 25.51 7.19 2.49
CA LEU A 17 26.20 6.02 3.00
C LEU A 17 27.34 5.56 2.07
N VAL A 18 27.25 5.82 0.77
CA VAL A 18 28.34 5.53 -0.17
C VAL A 18 29.37 6.66 -0.17
N THR A 19 28.94 7.92 -0.23
CA THR A 19 29.85 9.05 -0.52
C THR A 19 30.43 9.73 0.72
N ARG A 20 29.78 9.61 1.88
CA ARG A 20 30.09 10.38 3.10
C ARG A 20 30.06 9.54 4.39
N ARG A 21 30.20 8.22 4.30
CA ARG A 21 30.02 7.29 5.43
C ARG A 21 30.85 7.59 6.67
N ASP A 22 32.02 8.19 6.48
CA ASP A 22 32.96 8.46 7.56
C ASP A 22 32.65 9.76 8.34
N GLN A 23 31.57 10.47 7.94
CA GLN A 23 31.16 11.72 8.54
C GLN A 23 29.95 11.51 9.48
N PRO A 24 30.04 11.87 10.78
CA PRO A 24 28.90 11.77 11.70
C PRO A 24 27.66 12.54 11.24
N ARG A 25 27.86 13.68 10.56
CA ARG A 25 26.77 14.46 9.97
C ARG A 25 26.00 13.67 8.90
N ALA A 26 26.71 12.88 8.10
CA ALA A 26 26.06 12.01 7.12
C ALA A 26 25.30 10.88 7.82
N ALA A 27 25.86 10.26 8.86
CA ALA A 27 25.17 9.24 9.64
C ALA A 27 23.87 9.78 10.29
N PHE A 28 23.91 11.01 10.82
CA PHE A 28 22.72 11.71 11.33
C PHE A 28 21.64 11.88 10.25
N LEU A 29 22.01 12.40 9.08
CA LEU A 29 21.08 12.56 7.96
C LEU A 29 20.53 11.22 7.44
N VAL A 30 21.37 10.17 7.39
CA VAL A 30 20.94 8.80 7.07
C VAL A 30 19.91 8.31 8.08
N GLY A 31 20.11 8.55 9.38
CA GLY A 31 19.14 8.24 10.42
C GLY A 31 17.79 8.93 10.20
N ILE A 32 17.79 10.23 9.91
CA ILE A 32 16.56 10.99 9.61
C ILE A 32 15.82 10.37 8.42
N LEU A 33 16.53 10.16 7.30
CA LEU A 33 15.96 9.67 6.06
C LEU A 33 15.40 8.26 6.19
N LEU A 34 16.12 7.35 6.83
CA LEU A 34 15.65 5.97 7.02
C LEU A 34 14.49 5.89 8.01
N SER A 35 14.52 6.67 9.09
CA SER A 35 13.40 6.72 10.04
C SER A 35 12.12 7.25 9.36
N ALA A 36 12.23 8.33 8.58
CA ALA A 36 11.12 8.83 7.78
C ALA A 36 10.64 7.81 6.72
N ALA A 37 11.57 7.07 6.08
CA ALA A 37 11.24 6.01 5.14
C ALA A 37 10.50 4.86 5.82
N THR A 38 10.94 4.44 7.02
CA THR A 38 10.30 3.38 7.80
C THR A 38 8.94 3.80 8.34
N LEU A 39 8.76 5.04 8.78
CA LEU A 39 7.45 5.57 9.18
C LEU A 39 6.48 5.65 8.00
N THR A 40 6.99 5.83 6.77
CA THR A 40 6.19 5.74 5.55
C THR A 40 5.86 4.28 5.17
N ARG A 41 6.82 3.38 5.39
CA ARG A 41 6.77 1.96 5.00
C ARG A 41 7.52 1.12 6.04
N THR A 42 6.77 0.53 6.97
CA THR A 42 7.31 -0.19 8.13
C THR A 42 8.15 -1.41 7.76
N ASN A 43 7.96 -1.99 6.57
CA ASN A 43 8.80 -3.09 6.11
C ASN A 43 10.29 -2.68 6.06
N LEU A 44 10.64 -1.41 5.83
CA LEU A 44 12.02 -0.94 5.80
C LEU A 44 12.72 -0.93 7.19
N ALA A 45 12.05 -1.31 8.28
CA ALA A 45 12.67 -1.42 9.61
C ALA A 45 13.89 -2.34 9.62
N VAL A 46 13.90 -3.43 8.84
CA VAL A 46 15.07 -4.32 8.71
C VAL A 46 16.28 -3.56 8.16
N VAL A 47 16.08 -2.64 7.23
CA VAL A 47 17.15 -1.80 6.66
C VAL A 47 17.75 -0.89 7.74
N VAL A 48 16.91 -0.27 8.56
CA VAL A 48 17.33 0.56 9.70
C VAL A 48 18.20 -0.25 10.67
N LEU A 49 17.80 -1.48 10.99
CA LEU A 49 18.54 -2.35 11.91
C LEU A 49 19.88 -2.81 11.32
N VAL A 50 19.89 -3.24 10.05
CA VAL A 50 21.12 -3.68 9.37
C VAL A 50 22.14 -2.54 9.26
N LEU A 51 21.70 -1.33 8.91
CA LEU A 51 22.58 -0.17 8.82
C LEU A 51 22.97 0.38 10.21
N GLY A 52 22.09 0.27 11.20
CA GLY A 52 22.43 0.53 12.60
C GLY A 52 23.55 -0.40 13.09
N ALA A 53 23.48 -1.69 12.77
CA ALA A 53 24.52 -2.66 13.11
C ALA A 53 25.85 -2.35 12.38
N LEU A 54 25.80 -1.89 11.12
CA LEU A 54 26.98 -1.42 10.40
C LEU A 54 27.66 -0.26 11.12
N TYR A 55 26.91 0.77 11.55
CA TYR A 55 27.45 1.88 12.33
C TYR A 55 27.93 1.45 13.71
N PHE A 56 27.20 0.58 14.41
CA PHE A 56 27.57 0.06 15.72
C PHE A 56 28.92 -0.64 15.70
N ARG A 57 29.25 -1.33 14.61
CA ARG A 57 30.56 -1.98 14.43
C ARG A 57 31.73 -1.00 14.61
N HIS A 58 31.56 0.27 14.21
CA HIS A 58 32.59 1.30 14.35
C HIS A 58 32.79 1.79 15.80
N LEU A 59 31.83 1.54 16.68
CA LEU A 59 31.96 1.81 18.11
C LEU A 59 32.85 0.76 18.79
N VAL A 60 32.70 -0.50 18.40
CA VAL A 60 33.36 -1.65 19.06
C VAL A 60 34.76 -1.93 18.51
N ARG A 61 35.02 -1.64 17.21
CA ARG A 61 36.32 -1.91 16.59
C ARG A 61 37.25 -0.70 16.66
N PRO A 62 38.56 -0.90 16.84
CA PRO A 62 39.53 0.18 16.76
C PRO A 62 39.50 0.82 15.36
N GLY A 63 39.42 2.14 15.32
CA GLY A 63 39.31 2.96 14.12
C GLY A 63 39.38 4.45 14.47
N PRO A 64 39.28 5.36 13.48
CA PRO A 64 39.26 6.80 13.72
C PRO A 64 38.15 7.20 14.69
N ASP A 65 38.45 8.09 15.65
CA ASP A 65 37.48 8.53 16.66
C ASP A 65 36.23 9.18 16.05
N SER A 66 36.36 9.80 14.87
CA SER A 66 35.22 10.34 14.14
C SER A 66 34.17 9.29 13.78
N LEU A 67 34.56 8.03 13.53
CA LEU A 67 33.63 6.95 13.21
C LEU A 67 32.86 6.44 14.43
N ARG A 68 33.41 6.60 15.64
CA ARG A 68 32.72 6.24 16.89
C ARG A 68 31.50 7.12 17.13
N LEU A 69 31.52 8.35 16.63
CA LEU A 69 30.39 9.28 16.68
C LEU A 69 29.31 9.00 15.62
N ALA A 70 29.58 8.14 14.63
CA ALA A 70 28.61 7.87 13.56
C ALA A 70 27.37 7.12 14.08
N PHE A 71 27.54 6.12 14.95
CA PHE A 71 26.41 5.39 15.55
C PHE A 71 25.49 6.27 16.41
N PRO A 72 25.98 7.03 17.41
CA PRO A 72 25.11 7.93 18.18
C PRO A 72 24.48 9.01 17.29
N ALA A 73 25.21 9.54 16.31
CA ALA A 73 24.66 10.48 15.34
C ALA A 73 23.51 9.86 14.53
N TYR A 74 23.66 8.62 14.05
CA TYR A 74 22.60 7.86 13.38
C TYR A 74 21.35 7.68 14.26
N CYS A 75 21.52 7.26 15.52
CA CYS A 75 20.41 7.10 16.47
C CYS A 75 19.71 8.42 16.77
N LEU A 76 20.46 9.50 16.99
CA LEU A 76 19.91 10.84 17.19
C LEU A 76 19.14 11.31 15.96
N GLY A 77 19.68 11.11 14.76
CA GLY A 77 19.02 11.42 13.51
C GLY A 77 17.71 10.65 13.32
N GLY A 78 17.72 9.34 13.56
CA GLY A 78 16.52 8.51 13.49
C GLY A 78 15.43 8.90 14.49
N SER A 79 15.82 9.51 15.62
CA SER A 79 14.89 10.02 16.62
C SER A 79 14.18 11.32 16.18
N VAL A 80 14.75 12.10 15.26
CA VAL A 80 14.19 13.40 14.83
C VAL A 80 12.79 13.29 14.25
N PRO A 81 12.45 12.39 13.30
CA PRO A 81 11.07 12.26 12.83
C PRO A 81 10.19 11.45 13.80
N LEU A 82 10.77 10.56 14.60
CA LEU A 82 10.03 9.67 15.51
C LEU A 82 9.54 10.39 16.77
N ILE A 83 10.39 11.17 17.44
CA ILE A 83 10.04 11.84 18.71
C ILE A 83 8.87 12.83 18.54
N PRO A 84 8.83 13.73 17.54
CA PRO A 84 7.69 14.61 17.33
C PRO A 84 6.40 13.83 17.09
N LEU A 85 6.46 12.72 16.35
CA LEU A 85 5.29 11.88 16.13
C LEU A 85 4.81 11.23 17.42
N LEU A 86 5.72 10.66 18.22
CA LEU A 86 5.40 10.11 19.54
C LEU A 86 4.81 11.20 20.45
N PHE A 87 5.39 12.38 20.46
CA PHE A 87 4.93 13.51 21.26
C PHE A 87 3.51 13.97 20.87
N LEU A 88 3.19 14.01 19.58
CA LEU A 88 1.84 14.33 19.09
C LEU A 88 0.80 13.32 19.58
N TYR A 89 1.10 12.01 19.45
CA TYR A 89 0.20 10.98 19.95
C TYR A 89 0.12 10.97 21.48
N TRP A 90 1.19 11.35 22.18
CA TRP A 90 1.19 11.42 23.64
C TRP A 90 0.29 12.57 24.15
N ILE A 91 0.39 13.76 23.56
CA ILE A 91 -0.50 14.90 23.88
C ILE A 91 -1.96 14.57 23.58
N ALA A 92 -2.22 13.78 22.54
CA ALA A 92 -3.56 13.39 22.13
C ALA A 92 -4.13 12.16 22.88
N ASP A 93 -3.45 11.67 23.91
CA ASP A 93 -3.80 10.42 24.62
C ASP A 93 -4.00 9.21 23.68
N GLY A 94 -3.23 9.19 22.58
CA GLY A 94 -3.34 8.24 21.50
C GLY A 94 -2.18 7.24 21.42
N MET A 95 -1.40 7.06 22.49
CA MET A 95 -0.23 6.17 22.47
C MET A 95 -0.58 4.73 22.10
N ASP A 96 -1.72 4.24 22.58
CA ASP A 96 -2.21 2.90 22.23
C ASP A 96 -2.50 2.79 20.72
N VAL A 97 -3.09 3.83 20.12
CA VAL A 97 -3.33 3.90 18.67
C VAL A 97 -2.02 3.88 17.90
N PHE A 98 -1.00 4.61 18.38
CA PHE A 98 0.32 4.62 17.75
C PHE A 98 0.95 3.22 17.76
N VAL A 99 1.00 2.57 18.93
CA VAL A 99 1.58 1.22 19.08
C VAL A 99 0.80 0.22 18.23
N LEU A 100 -0.52 0.29 18.27
CA LEU A 100 -1.39 -0.59 17.49
C LEU A 100 -1.15 -0.43 15.98
N SER A 101 -1.12 0.80 15.47
CA SER A 101 -1.03 1.09 14.04
C SER A 101 0.39 0.93 13.46
N VAL A 102 1.43 1.30 14.22
CA VAL A 102 2.82 1.32 13.73
C VAL A 102 3.55 0.01 14.03
N VAL A 103 3.19 -0.69 15.10
CA VAL A 103 3.91 -1.90 15.55
C VAL A 103 3.03 -3.15 15.42
N LEU A 104 1.90 -3.21 16.12
CA LEU A 104 1.15 -4.46 16.28
C LEU A 104 0.47 -4.90 14.98
N VAL A 105 -0.22 -4.00 14.27
CA VAL A 105 -0.90 -4.33 13.00
C VAL A 105 0.13 -4.76 11.94
N PRO A 106 1.23 -4.04 11.67
CA PRO A 106 2.23 -4.50 10.71
C PRO A 106 2.90 -5.81 11.09
N LEU A 107 3.15 -6.05 12.39
CA LEU A 107 3.76 -7.29 12.86
C LEU A 107 2.78 -8.48 12.69
N HIS A 108 1.52 -8.30 13.08
CA HIS A 108 0.49 -9.31 12.87
C HIS A 108 0.31 -9.59 11.37
N PHE A 109 0.27 -8.53 10.56
CA PHE A 109 0.23 -8.64 9.10
C PHE A 109 1.41 -9.49 8.59
N ALA A 110 2.65 -9.17 8.94
CA ALA A 110 3.82 -9.95 8.49
C ALA A 110 3.75 -11.43 8.93
N SER A 111 3.28 -11.71 10.16
CA SER A 111 3.19 -13.08 10.69
C SER A 111 2.04 -13.92 10.14
N SER A 112 1.00 -13.28 9.61
CA SER A 112 -0.24 -13.94 9.13
C SER A 112 -0.21 -14.29 7.63
N GLN A 113 0.87 -13.92 6.94
CA GLN A 113 1.02 -14.06 5.50
C GLN A 113 1.90 -15.26 5.15
N LEU A 114 2.39 -15.30 3.92
CA LEU A 114 3.29 -16.35 3.42
C LEU A 114 4.63 -16.31 4.17
N GLY A 115 5.27 -17.48 4.32
CA GLY A 115 6.65 -17.53 4.79
C GLY A 115 7.62 -16.95 3.76
N ILE A 116 8.89 -16.80 4.15
CA ILE A 116 9.94 -16.22 3.27
C ILE A 116 10.08 -17.01 1.96
N ALA A 117 10.03 -18.35 2.05
CA ALA A 117 10.19 -19.22 0.90
C ALA A 117 8.98 -19.13 -0.05
N GLU A 118 7.75 -19.19 0.48
CA GLU A 118 6.56 -19.04 -0.35
C GLU A 118 6.46 -17.63 -0.96
N THR A 119 6.84 -16.59 -0.21
CA THR A 119 6.90 -15.21 -0.71
C THR A 119 7.88 -15.07 -1.88
N LEU A 120 9.04 -15.72 -1.78
CA LEU A 120 10.02 -15.75 -2.86
C LEU A 120 9.47 -16.46 -4.11
N VAL A 121 8.88 -17.64 -3.93
CA VAL A 121 8.25 -18.39 -5.03
C VAL A 121 7.17 -17.54 -5.70
N GLN A 122 6.30 -16.91 -4.92
CA GLN A 122 5.24 -16.07 -5.45
C GLN A 122 5.78 -14.85 -6.21
N HIS A 123 6.89 -14.24 -5.76
CA HIS A 123 7.56 -13.18 -6.53
C HIS A 123 8.14 -13.68 -7.86
N VAL A 124 8.70 -14.89 -7.89
CA VAL A 124 9.16 -15.53 -9.13
C VAL A 124 8.00 -15.80 -10.07
N GLU A 125 6.89 -16.34 -9.57
CA GLU A 125 5.67 -16.56 -10.37
C GLU A 125 5.12 -15.24 -10.92
N ASN A 126 5.06 -14.19 -10.10
CA ASN A 126 4.64 -12.87 -10.52
C ASN A 126 5.55 -12.30 -11.61
N TRP A 127 6.86 -12.51 -11.49
CA TRP A 127 7.83 -12.11 -12.51
C TRP A 127 7.67 -12.92 -13.81
N LEU A 128 7.46 -14.25 -13.72
CA LEU A 128 7.20 -15.12 -14.88
C LEU A 128 5.89 -14.75 -15.59
N SER A 129 4.82 -14.44 -14.82
CA SER A 129 3.56 -13.95 -15.37
C SER A 129 3.77 -12.62 -16.08
N ALA A 130 4.52 -11.68 -15.47
CA ALA A 130 4.84 -10.40 -16.11
C ALA A 130 5.69 -10.61 -17.37
N LEU A 131 6.64 -11.53 -17.35
CA LEU A 131 7.44 -11.92 -18.51
C LEU A 131 6.56 -12.46 -19.65
N HIS A 132 5.53 -13.24 -19.34
CA HIS A 132 4.56 -13.71 -20.32
C HIS A 132 3.66 -12.59 -20.86
N ASP A 133 3.21 -11.66 -20.01
CA ASP A 133 2.24 -10.61 -20.36
C ASP A 133 2.88 -9.41 -21.11
N ILE A 134 4.14 -9.10 -20.80
CA ILE A 134 4.93 -7.99 -21.38
C ILE A 134 6.39 -8.43 -21.64
N PRO A 135 6.63 -9.45 -22.48
CA PRO A 135 7.96 -10.03 -22.68
C PRO A 135 8.97 -9.02 -23.20
N TYR A 136 8.56 -8.14 -24.11
CA TYR A 136 9.42 -7.13 -24.72
C TYR A 136 9.81 -5.98 -23.78
N VAL A 137 9.21 -5.86 -22.60
CA VAL A 137 9.65 -4.94 -21.55
C VAL A 137 10.44 -5.70 -20.49
N ILE A 138 9.88 -6.80 -19.99
CA ILE A 138 10.42 -7.53 -18.84
C ILE A 138 11.67 -8.34 -19.22
N LEU A 139 11.69 -9.01 -20.39
CA LEU A 139 12.85 -9.79 -20.80
C LEU A 139 14.08 -8.90 -21.00
N PRO A 140 14.03 -7.81 -21.79
CA PRO A 140 15.19 -6.94 -21.98
C PRO A 140 15.63 -6.26 -20.68
N ALA A 141 14.69 -5.89 -19.80
CA ALA A 141 15.03 -5.32 -18.50
C ALA A 141 15.72 -6.36 -17.59
N THR A 142 15.22 -7.60 -17.58
CA THR A 142 15.85 -8.70 -16.83
C THR A 142 17.24 -9.00 -17.37
N LEU A 143 17.40 -9.05 -18.70
CA LEU A 143 18.71 -9.25 -19.34
C LEU A 143 19.67 -8.10 -19.04
N LEU A 144 19.20 -6.85 -19.10
CA LEU A 144 20.00 -5.67 -18.75
C LEU A 144 20.50 -5.80 -17.31
N ILE A 145 19.60 -6.04 -16.35
CA ILE A 145 19.96 -6.23 -14.95
C ILE A 145 20.92 -7.42 -14.77
N GLY A 146 20.60 -8.57 -15.34
CA GLY A 146 21.36 -9.81 -15.21
C GLY A 146 22.78 -9.69 -15.78
N VAL A 147 22.94 -9.11 -16.96
CA VAL A 147 24.26 -8.86 -17.57
C VAL A 147 25.06 -7.88 -16.74
N GLY A 148 24.44 -6.78 -16.28
CA GLY A 148 25.12 -5.82 -15.41
C GLY A 148 25.59 -6.44 -14.09
N LEU A 149 24.74 -7.23 -13.44
CA LEU A 149 25.10 -7.94 -12.20
C LEU A 149 26.19 -9.00 -12.43
N ALA A 150 26.12 -9.77 -13.53
CA ALA A 150 27.14 -10.75 -13.88
C ALA A 150 28.50 -10.08 -14.17
N ALA A 151 28.51 -8.97 -14.91
CA ALA A 151 29.70 -8.17 -15.15
C ALA A 151 30.28 -7.60 -13.85
N HIS A 152 29.41 -7.14 -12.95
CA HIS A 152 29.82 -6.70 -11.63
C HIS A 152 30.49 -7.83 -10.82
N ALA A 153 29.88 -9.02 -10.78
CA ALA A 153 30.36 -10.17 -10.01
C ALA A 153 31.70 -10.72 -10.52
N THR A 154 31.87 -10.87 -11.84
CA THR A 154 33.08 -11.45 -12.45
C THR A 154 34.34 -10.64 -12.21
N HIS A 155 34.24 -9.32 -12.04
CA HIS A 155 35.40 -8.44 -11.94
C HIS A 155 35.95 -8.30 -10.50
N ARG A 156 35.18 -8.64 -9.46
CA ARG A 156 35.53 -8.26 -8.07
C ARG A 156 35.45 -9.37 -7.02
N GLY A 157 35.41 -10.66 -7.38
CA GLY A 157 35.66 -11.80 -6.46
C GLY A 157 35.33 -11.56 -4.98
N ARG A 158 36.31 -11.70 -4.08
CA ARG A 158 36.17 -11.40 -2.63
C ARG A 158 36.19 -9.90 -2.27
N GLU A 159 36.55 -9.03 -3.22
CA GLU A 159 36.53 -7.57 -3.05
C GLU A 159 35.13 -6.96 -3.21
N LEU A 160 34.17 -7.70 -3.78
CA LEU A 160 32.76 -7.29 -3.89
C LEU A 160 32.17 -6.86 -2.53
N LEU A 161 32.62 -7.53 -1.46
CA LEU A 161 32.18 -7.27 -0.09
C LEU A 161 32.97 -6.16 0.60
N ARG A 162 33.95 -5.55 -0.09
CA ARG A 162 34.82 -4.50 0.46
C ARG A 162 34.52 -3.17 -0.23
N GLY A 163 34.42 -2.11 0.57
CA GLY A 163 34.14 -0.76 0.07
C GLY A 163 32.67 -0.52 -0.26
N ASP A 164 32.43 0.36 -1.22
CA ASP A 164 31.11 0.95 -1.48
C ASP A 164 30.13 -0.01 -2.16
N ASP A 165 30.65 -0.91 -3.01
CA ASP A 165 29.87 -2.00 -3.62
C ASP A 165 29.28 -2.93 -2.55
N GLY A 166 30.06 -3.25 -1.51
CA GLY A 166 29.62 -4.07 -0.39
C GLY A 166 28.51 -3.41 0.42
N ILE A 167 28.54 -2.08 0.55
CA ILE A 167 27.46 -1.31 1.18
C ILE A 167 26.19 -1.40 0.34
N LEU A 168 26.29 -1.19 -0.98
CA LEU A 168 25.13 -1.28 -1.87
C LEU A 168 24.51 -2.69 -1.84
N LEU A 169 25.34 -3.74 -1.86
CA LEU A 169 24.89 -5.13 -1.73
C LEU A 169 24.21 -5.39 -0.38
N LEU A 170 24.76 -4.83 0.71
CA LEU A 170 24.15 -4.91 2.04
C LEU A 170 22.76 -4.28 2.05
N VAL A 171 22.60 -3.10 1.45
CA VAL A 171 21.28 -2.43 1.37
C VAL A 171 20.32 -3.23 0.49
N VAL A 172 20.75 -3.70 -0.70
CA VAL A 172 19.93 -4.56 -1.57
C VAL A 172 19.47 -5.80 -0.82
N GLY A 173 20.38 -6.47 -0.09
CA GLY A 173 20.08 -7.63 0.72
C GLY A 173 19.09 -7.32 1.84
N ALA A 174 19.28 -6.20 2.55
CA ALA A 174 18.39 -5.78 3.63
C ALA A 174 16.98 -5.42 3.15
N VAL A 175 16.86 -4.69 2.03
CA VAL A 175 15.56 -4.36 1.42
C VAL A 175 14.88 -5.63 0.88
N SER A 176 15.64 -6.53 0.25
CA SER A 176 15.09 -7.80 -0.25
C SER A 176 14.60 -8.69 0.90
N LEU A 177 15.41 -8.82 1.97
CA LEU A 177 15.03 -9.56 3.17
C LEU A 177 13.81 -8.93 3.85
N SER A 178 13.74 -7.61 3.91
CA SER A 178 12.57 -6.85 4.39
C SER A 178 11.30 -7.20 3.61
N VAL A 179 11.37 -7.19 2.28
CA VAL A 179 10.24 -7.53 1.40
C VAL A 179 9.81 -8.97 1.61
N LEU A 180 10.76 -9.91 1.63
CA LEU A 180 10.45 -11.33 1.85
C LEU A 180 9.88 -11.61 3.25
N ASN A 181 10.42 -10.96 4.28
CA ASN A 181 9.96 -11.12 5.66
C ASN A 181 8.60 -10.45 5.92
N SER A 182 8.14 -9.57 5.02
CA SER A 182 6.78 -9.00 5.13
C SER A 182 5.68 -10.01 4.78
N GLY A 183 6.04 -11.15 4.18
CA GLY A 183 5.12 -12.22 3.78
C GLY A 183 4.17 -11.88 2.63
N ALA A 184 4.15 -10.62 2.18
CA ALA A 184 3.26 -10.16 1.12
C ALA A 184 4.03 -10.01 -0.20
N ALA A 185 3.76 -10.90 -1.14
CA ALA A 185 4.41 -10.91 -2.45
C ALA A 185 3.82 -9.89 -3.44
N PHE A 186 3.55 -8.67 -2.99
CA PHE A 186 2.98 -7.65 -3.87
C PHE A 186 4.01 -7.17 -4.89
N ALA A 187 3.62 -7.12 -6.17
CA ALA A 187 4.51 -6.71 -7.26
C ALA A 187 5.12 -5.31 -7.03
N HIS A 188 4.39 -4.41 -6.35
CA HIS A 188 4.88 -3.06 -6.06
C HIS A 188 5.99 -3.01 -4.99
N TYR A 189 6.21 -4.06 -4.20
CA TYR A 189 7.36 -4.11 -3.26
C TYR A 189 8.70 -4.21 -4.00
N VAL A 190 8.70 -4.77 -5.21
CA VAL A 190 9.89 -4.80 -6.07
C VAL A 190 10.37 -3.39 -6.41
N LEU A 191 9.49 -2.38 -6.38
CA LEU A 191 9.87 -0.97 -6.59
C LEU A 191 10.85 -0.45 -5.54
N GLN A 192 10.93 -1.07 -4.35
CA GLN A 192 11.88 -0.69 -3.31
C GLN A 192 13.29 -1.25 -3.60
N VAL A 193 13.38 -2.43 -4.22
CA VAL A 193 14.64 -3.11 -4.54
C VAL A 193 15.21 -2.65 -5.88
N LEU A 194 14.33 -2.39 -6.86
CA LEU A 194 14.70 -2.15 -8.25
C LEU A 194 15.72 -1.02 -8.45
N PRO A 195 15.58 0.17 -7.84
CA PRO A 195 16.55 1.26 -8.04
C PRO A 195 17.98 0.88 -7.60
N LEU A 196 18.11 0.11 -6.52
CA LEU A 196 19.40 -0.33 -5.99
C LEU A 196 20.04 -1.41 -6.87
N VAL A 197 19.23 -2.36 -7.35
CA VAL A 197 19.68 -3.38 -8.30
C VAL A 197 20.10 -2.75 -9.63
N MET A 198 19.36 -1.76 -10.11
CA MET A 198 19.74 -1.00 -11.32
C MET A 198 21.04 -0.24 -11.14
N LEU A 199 21.30 0.32 -9.95
CA LEU A 199 22.57 0.98 -9.65
C LEU A 199 23.75 -0.01 -9.69
N LEU A 200 23.59 -1.20 -9.09
CA LEU A 200 24.61 -2.26 -9.16
C LEU A 200 24.85 -2.72 -10.61
N ALA A 201 23.77 -2.90 -11.37
CA ALA A 201 23.87 -3.25 -12.79
C ALA A 201 24.60 -2.16 -13.59
N ALA A 202 24.32 -0.89 -13.32
CA ALA A 202 24.98 0.25 -13.97
C ALA A 202 26.49 0.29 -13.67
N VAL A 203 26.91 0.01 -12.43
CA VAL A 203 28.33 -0.14 -12.07
C VAL A 203 28.98 -1.27 -12.87
N GLY A 204 28.28 -2.38 -13.09
CA GLY A 204 28.74 -3.47 -13.96
C GLY A 204 28.90 -3.03 -15.42
N PHE A 205 27.91 -2.31 -15.96
CA PHE A 205 27.95 -1.83 -17.35
C PHE A 205 29.01 -0.78 -17.60
N GLN A 206 29.24 0.15 -16.67
CA GLN A 206 30.30 1.16 -16.81
C GLN A 206 31.63 0.52 -17.21
N ARG A 207 31.95 -0.63 -16.61
CA ARG A 207 33.18 -1.39 -16.90
C ARG A 207 33.12 -2.12 -18.24
N MET A 208 31.96 -2.68 -18.61
CA MET A 208 31.78 -3.30 -19.93
C MET A 208 31.87 -2.28 -21.07
N THR A 209 31.40 -1.05 -20.85
CA THR A 209 31.37 0.00 -21.88
C THR A 209 32.75 0.51 -22.29
N GLU A 210 33.80 0.20 -21.53
CA GLU A 210 35.19 0.38 -21.97
C GLU A 210 35.48 -0.40 -23.26
N ARG A 211 34.70 -1.46 -23.55
CA ARG A 211 34.75 -2.21 -24.81
C ARG A 211 33.58 -1.81 -25.70
N ARG A 212 33.85 -1.55 -26.99
CA ARG A 212 32.83 -1.19 -27.99
C ARG A 212 31.63 -2.15 -28.02
N LEU A 213 31.87 -3.46 -27.88
CA LEU A 213 30.82 -4.48 -27.83
C LEU A 213 29.93 -4.34 -26.58
N GLY A 214 30.51 -4.03 -25.41
CA GLY A 214 29.76 -3.85 -24.18
C GLY A 214 28.90 -2.58 -24.21
N ALA A 215 29.43 -1.50 -24.77
CA ALA A 215 28.66 -0.27 -25.00
C ALA A 215 27.50 -0.49 -25.98
N GLY A 216 27.73 -1.20 -27.08
CA GLY A 216 26.69 -1.56 -28.05
C GLY A 216 25.60 -2.44 -27.45
N LEU A 217 25.97 -3.44 -26.64
CA LEU A 217 25.03 -4.30 -25.93
C LEU A 217 24.16 -3.51 -24.93
N PHE A 218 24.80 -2.68 -24.11
CA PHE A 218 24.08 -1.81 -23.16
C PHE A 218 23.10 -0.90 -23.88
N LEU A 219 23.55 -0.18 -24.92
CA LEU A 219 22.70 0.74 -25.68
C LEU A 219 21.56 0.00 -26.36
N GLY A 220 21.82 -1.16 -26.97
CA GLY A 220 20.79 -1.99 -27.59
C GLY A 220 19.71 -2.42 -26.60
N LEU A 221 20.11 -2.99 -25.46
CA LEU A 221 19.16 -3.41 -24.41
C LEU A 221 18.40 -2.20 -23.84
N TYR A 222 19.08 -1.09 -23.58
CA TYR A 222 18.46 0.13 -23.07
C TYR A 222 17.41 0.69 -24.04
N VAL A 223 17.74 0.79 -25.33
CA VAL A 223 16.81 1.26 -26.37
C VAL A 223 15.60 0.33 -26.47
N VAL A 224 15.79 -0.99 -26.39
CA VAL A 224 14.67 -1.93 -26.40
C VAL A 224 13.78 -1.77 -25.16
N VAL A 225 14.36 -1.63 -23.96
CA VAL A 225 13.59 -1.42 -22.73
C VAL A 225 12.79 -0.12 -22.81
N VAL A 226 13.44 1.00 -23.14
CA VAL A 226 12.81 2.32 -23.19
C VAL A 226 11.77 2.37 -24.31
N GLY A 227 12.13 1.91 -25.52
CA GLY A 227 11.22 1.86 -26.66
C GLY A 227 10.01 0.96 -26.41
N GLY A 228 10.21 -0.23 -25.83
CA GLY A 228 9.13 -1.14 -25.45
C GLY A 228 8.21 -0.54 -24.39
N SER A 229 8.78 0.16 -23.41
CA SER A 229 8.04 0.84 -22.33
C SER A 229 7.21 2.01 -22.88
N LEU A 230 7.81 2.85 -23.73
CA LEU A 230 7.12 3.96 -24.39
C LEU A 230 6.02 3.46 -25.32
N ALA A 231 6.25 2.39 -26.08
CA ALA A 231 5.23 1.80 -26.94
C ALA A 231 4.04 1.27 -26.12
N ARG A 232 4.29 0.60 -24.99
CA ARG A 232 3.22 0.15 -24.08
C ARG A 232 2.47 1.30 -23.44
N PHE A 233 3.18 2.32 -22.99
CA PHE A 233 2.57 3.52 -22.44
C PHE A 233 1.69 4.23 -23.49
N GLY A 234 2.20 4.38 -24.72
CA GLY A 234 1.45 4.93 -25.85
C GLY A 234 0.21 4.11 -26.18
N GLN A 235 0.30 2.77 -26.23
CA GLN A 235 -0.86 1.89 -26.42
C GLN A 235 -1.88 2.03 -25.29
N ALA A 236 -1.43 2.12 -24.04
CA ALA A 236 -2.32 2.28 -22.89
C ALA A 236 -3.02 3.64 -22.89
N ALA A 237 -2.29 4.73 -23.14
CA ALA A 237 -2.83 6.09 -23.26
C ALA A 237 -3.83 6.17 -24.42
N PHE A 238 -3.47 5.64 -25.60
CA PHE A 238 -4.33 5.62 -26.77
C PHE A 238 -5.59 4.77 -26.56
N ALA A 239 -5.47 3.63 -25.86
CA ALA A 239 -6.62 2.80 -25.51
C ALA A 239 -7.56 3.49 -24.50
N GLN A 240 -7.04 4.36 -23.63
CA GLN A 240 -7.84 5.21 -22.75
C GLN A 240 -8.58 6.30 -23.54
N ASP A 241 -7.92 6.93 -24.51
CA ASP A 241 -8.51 8.01 -25.31
C ASP A 241 -9.60 7.53 -26.30
N ILE A 242 -9.51 6.30 -26.82
CA ILE A 242 -10.48 5.74 -27.77
C ILE A 242 -11.73 5.15 -27.08
N GLY A 243 -11.89 5.37 -25.76
CA GLY A 243 -13.12 5.00 -25.06
C GLY A 243 -13.33 3.48 -24.94
N ARG A 244 -12.28 2.66 -25.12
CA ARG A 244 -12.34 1.29 -24.60
C ARG A 244 -12.40 1.41 -23.09
N PRO A 245 -13.43 0.87 -22.41
CA PRO A 245 -13.60 1.00 -20.97
C PRO A 245 -12.56 0.15 -20.23
N GLY A 246 -11.29 0.54 -20.34
CA GLY A 246 -10.18 0.01 -19.58
C GLY A 246 -10.20 0.63 -18.20
N ARG A 247 -10.98 0.03 -17.28
CA ARG A 247 -10.90 0.24 -15.82
C ARG A 247 -10.86 1.72 -15.39
N SER A 248 -11.51 2.59 -16.16
CA SER A 248 -11.19 4.01 -16.14
C SER A 248 -11.94 4.70 -15.01
N ILE A 249 -11.29 5.70 -14.44
CA ILE A 249 -11.89 6.67 -13.52
C ILE A 249 -13.28 7.13 -14.00
N ALA A 250 -13.52 7.16 -15.32
CA ALA A 250 -14.82 7.47 -15.91
C ALA A 250 -15.94 6.47 -15.53
N ALA A 251 -15.68 5.17 -15.44
CA ALA A 251 -16.67 4.18 -14.97
C ALA A 251 -16.99 4.38 -13.48
N ILE A 252 -15.99 4.69 -12.66
CA ILE A 252 -16.21 5.01 -11.23
C ILE A 252 -17.01 6.31 -11.11
N GLN A 253 -16.69 7.32 -11.91
CA GLN A 253 -17.37 8.61 -11.94
C GLN A 253 -18.81 8.47 -12.47
N GLU A 254 -19.03 7.67 -13.51
CA GLU A 254 -20.37 7.37 -14.02
C GLU A 254 -21.18 6.61 -12.97
N ALA A 255 -20.63 5.56 -12.34
CA ALA A 255 -21.28 4.87 -11.24
C ALA A 255 -21.63 5.83 -10.08
N ALA A 256 -20.71 6.71 -9.69
CA ALA A 256 -20.96 7.74 -8.69
C ALA A 256 -22.07 8.71 -9.11
N ASN A 257 -22.10 9.13 -10.38
CA ASN A 257 -23.13 10.01 -10.90
C ASN A 257 -24.52 9.34 -10.93
N LEU A 258 -24.59 8.06 -11.33
CA LEU A 258 -25.81 7.27 -11.33
C LEU A 258 -26.36 7.15 -9.91
N ILE A 259 -25.51 6.74 -8.96
CA ILE A 259 -25.89 6.61 -7.55
C ILE A 259 -26.26 7.98 -6.97
N GLY A 260 -25.49 9.04 -7.27
CA GLY A 260 -25.72 10.39 -6.78
C GLY A 260 -27.08 10.97 -7.19
N LYS A 261 -27.59 10.59 -8.37
CA LYS A 261 -28.92 10.99 -8.87
C LYS A 261 -30.07 10.22 -8.24
N ASP A 262 -29.84 8.98 -7.82
CA ASP A 262 -30.89 8.05 -7.35
C ASP A 262 -30.93 7.90 -5.83
N ARG A 263 -29.82 8.17 -5.13
CA ARG A 263 -29.70 8.00 -3.68
C ARG A 263 -30.57 8.99 -2.92
N CYS A 264 -31.20 8.51 -1.85
CA CYS A 264 -31.87 9.35 -0.87
C CYS A 264 -30.85 9.96 0.12
N CYS A 265 -31.24 11.04 0.79
CA CYS A 265 -30.45 11.63 1.86
C CYS A 265 -30.16 10.59 2.95
N GLY A 266 -28.88 10.44 3.33
CA GLY A 266 -28.44 9.49 4.37
C GLY A 266 -28.26 8.05 3.91
N GLU A 267 -28.48 7.72 2.63
CA GLU A 267 -28.09 6.41 2.09
C GLU A 267 -26.57 6.35 1.90
N LEU A 268 -25.95 5.29 2.42
CA LEU A 268 -24.52 5.02 2.29
C LEU A 268 -24.24 4.16 1.06
N VAL A 269 -23.10 4.40 0.45
CA VAL A 269 -22.49 3.49 -0.53
C VAL A 269 -21.43 2.63 0.14
N TYR A 270 -21.37 1.36 -0.21
CA TYR A 270 -20.26 0.46 0.13
C TYR A 270 -19.56 -0.01 -1.14
N ALA A 271 -18.37 0.53 -1.37
CA ALA A 271 -17.46 0.15 -2.43
C ALA A 271 -16.14 -0.35 -1.81
N PRO A 272 -15.95 -1.68 -1.69
CA PRO A 272 -14.76 -2.23 -1.04
C PRO A 272 -13.47 -1.94 -1.80
N HIS A 273 -13.51 -1.89 -3.15
CA HIS A 273 -12.33 -1.70 -3.99
C HIS A 273 -12.29 -0.36 -4.72
N GLU A 274 -13.45 0.21 -5.06
CA GLU A 274 -13.57 1.42 -5.87
C GLU A 274 -13.77 2.67 -4.99
N HIS A 275 -12.77 2.94 -4.14
CA HIS A 275 -12.83 3.99 -3.13
C HIS A 275 -12.95 5.42 -3.70
N LEU A 276 -12.55 5.66 -4.95
CA LEU A 276 -12.78 6.95 -5.61
C LEU A 276 -14.27 7.30 -5.71
N ILE A 277 -15.17 6.32 -5.60
CA ILE A 277 -16.61 6.59 -5.56
C ILE A 277 -17.00 7.49 -4.37
N TYR A 278 -16.33 7.31 -3.23
CA TYR A 278 -16.58 8.10 -2.02
C TYR A 278 -16.25 9.58 -2.24
N TRP A 279 -15.14 9.84 -2.95
CA TRP A 279 -14.72 11.17 -3.34
C TRP A 279 -15.76 11.86 -4.23
N TYR A 280 -16.20 11.20 -5.31
CA TYR A 280 -17.21 11.76 -6.22
C TYR A 280 -18.57 11.98 -5.55
N LEU A 281 -18.93 11.09 -4.63
CA LEU A 281 -20.17 11.17 -3.86
C LEU A 281 -20.09 12.14 -2.67
N LYS A 282 -18.91 12.73 -2.40
CA LYS A 282 -18.63 13.53 -1.20
C LYS A 282 -19.09 12.84 0.09
N GLN A 283 -18.84 11.54 0.18
CA GLN A 283 -19.24 10.68 1.30
C GLN A 283 -17.99 10.08 1.95
N LEU A 284 -17.98 9.93 3.27
CA LEU A 284 -16.98 9.13 3.94
C LEU A 284 -17.22 7.63 3.71
N PRO A 285 -16.17 6.79 3.74
CA PRO A 285 -16.34 5.35 3.74
C PRO A 285 -17.17 4.89 4.95
N PRO A 286 -17.94 3.79 4.85
CA PRO A 286 -18.79 3.34 5.95
C PRO A 286 -18.06 2.96 7.23
N SER A 287 -16.77 2.62 7.16
CA SER A 287 -15.89 2.46 8.33
C SER A 287 -14.84 3.56 8.33
N SER A 288 -14.63 4.16 9.50
CA SER A 288 -13.57 5.15 9.76
C SER A 288 -12.26 4.51 10.25
N ILE A 289 -12.28 3.21 10.54
CA ILE A 289 -11.17 2.52 11.23
C ILE A 289 -10.20 1.91 10.21
N VAL A 290 -10.75 1.28 9.16
CA VAL A 290 -9.96 0.59 8.14
C VAL A 290 -10.41 0.96 6.73
N HIS A 291 -9.49 0.81 5.78
CA HIS A 291 -9.84 0.89 4.37
C HIS A 291 -10.95 -0.16 4.05
N PRO A 292 -11.95 0.15 3.22
CA PRO A 292 -13.05 -0.77 2.92
C PRO A 292 -12.62 -2.17 2.43
N SER A 293 -11.50 -2.26 1.71
CA SER A 293 -10.93 -3.56 1.29
C SER A 293 -10.24 -4.35 2.41
N ALA A 294 -9.97 -3.72 3.57
CA ALA A 294 -9.28 -4.31 4.71
C ALA A 294 -10.25 -4.79 5.81
N VAL A 295 -11.53 -4.40 5.75
CA VAL A 295 -12.61 -4.84 6.66
C VAL A 295 -12.68 -6.36 6.81
N ASN A 296 -12.23 -7.08 5.79
CA ASN A 296 -12.29 -8.51 5.70
C ASN A 296 -10.93 -9.20 5.83
N GLN A 297 -9.86 -8.48 6.20
CA GLN A 297 -8.52 -9.05 6.31
C GLN A 297 -8.22 -9.38 7.77
N PRO A 298 -8.19 -10.67 8.19
CA PRO A 298 -7.91 -11.05 9.57
C PRO A 298 -6.58 -10.49 10.08
N ALA A 299 -5.59 -10.46 9.18
CA ALA A 299 -4.27 -9.85 9.38
C ALA A 299 -4.30 -8.39 9.88
N ILE A 300 -5.38 -7.66 9.60
CA ILE A 300 -5.58 -6.27 10.02
C ILE A 300 -6.67 -6.20 11.10
N MET A 301 -7.76 -6.94 10.93
CA MET A 301 -8.93 -6.86 11.80
C MET A 301 -8.72 -7.48 13.17
N THR A 302 -8.05 -8.64 13.28
CA THR A 302 -7.82 -9.33 14.56
C THR A 302 -7.19 -8.42 15.62
N PRO A 303 -6.07 -7.71 15.36
CA PRO A 303 -5.49 -6.82 16.36
C PRO A 303 -6.40 -5.61 16.66
N LEU A 304 -7.17 -5.11 15.69
CA LEU A 304 -8.10 -3.99 15.94
C LEU A 304 -9.27 -4.40 16.84
N VAL A 305 -9.80 -5.60 16.61
CA VAL A 305 -10.89 -6.19 17.38
C VAL A 305 -10.42 -6.48 18.81
N SER A 306 -9.25 -7.10 18.98
CA SER A 306 -8.72 -7.44 20.31
C SER A 306 -8.42 -6.22 21.19
N HIS A 307 -8.22 -5.05 20.58
CA HIS A 307 -8.02 -3.77 21.27
C HIS A 307 -9.29 -2.90 21.29
N GLY A 308 -10.45 -3.43 20.89
CA GLY A 308 -11.75 -2.74 20.98
C GLY A 308 -11.98 -1.65 19.94
N TYR A 309 -11.13 -1.52 18.92
CA TYR A 309 -11.27 -0.51 17.86
C TYR A 309 -12.26 -0.92 16.78
N ALA A 310 -12.47 -2.22 16.56
CA ALA A 310 -13.39 -2.76 15.56
C ALA A 310 -14.29 -3.85 16.15
N SER A 311 -15.42 -4.10 15.49
CA SER A 311 -16.28 -5.25 15.82
C SER A 311 -15.71 -6.53 15.18
N ASP A 312 -15.90 -7.68 15.85
CA ASP A 312 -15.64 -9.02 15.29
C ASP A 312 -16.25 -9.19 13.89
N ASP A 313 -17.37 -8.53 13.63
CA ASP A 313 -18.11 -8.58 12.37
C ASP A 313 -18.34 -7.19 11.78
N GLU A 314 -17.24 -6.45 11.62
CA GLU A 314 -17.24 -5.09 11.06
C GLU A 314 -17.96 -5.01 9.70
N GLN A 315 -17.86 -6.05 8.88
CA GLN A 315 -18.57 -6.12 7.60
C GLN A 315 -20.09 -6.13 7.80
N ARG A 316 -20.61 -6.97 8.68
CA ARG A 316 -22.05 -6.98 9.00
C ARG A 316 -22.48 -5.63 9.54
N ARG A 317 -21.72 -5.08 10.49
CA ARG A 317 -21.99 -3.75 11.07
C ARG A 317 -22.10 -2.68 10.00
N ILE A 318 -21.23 -2.69 8.99
CA ILE A 318 -21.31 -1.77 7.84
C ILE A 318 -22.59 -2.02 7.03
N LEU A 319 -22.91 -3.28 6.70
CA LEU A 319 -24.05 -3.64 5.85
C LEU A 319 -25.41 -3.49 6.55
N GLU A 320 -25.45 -3.51 7.87
CA GLU A 320 -26.64 -3.25 8.69
C GLU A 320 -26.98 -1.77 8.82
N ARG A 321 -26.02 -0.88 8.52
CA ARG A 321 -26.31 0.56 8.37
C ARG A 321 -27.24 0.80 7.18
N ASN A 322 -27.53 2.07 6.93
CA ASN A 322 -28.33 2.49 5.78
C ASN A 322 -27.57 2.39 4.44
N VAL A 323 -26.91 1.26 4.15
CA VAL A 323 -26.24 1.03 2.87
C VAL A 323 -27.29 0.82 1.79
N GLY A 324 -27.46 1.81 0.92
CA GLY A 324 -28.39 1.77 -0.21
C GLY A 324 -27.78 1.13 -1.45
N TYR A 325 -26.45 1.22 -1.61
CA TYR A 325 -25.75 0.75 -2.80
C TYR A 325 -24.46 0.01 -2.46
N ILE A 326 -24.19 -1.05 -3.21
CA ILE A 326 -22.92 -1.77 -3.19
C ILE A 326 -22.33 -1.74 -4.60
N VAL A 327 -21.04 -1.42 -4.73
CA VAL A 327 -20.35 -1.36 -6.03
C VAL A 327 -19.19 -2.34 -6.07
N LEU A 328 -19.26 -3.28 -7.02
CA LEU A 328 -18.29 -4.37 -7.17
C LEU A 328 -17.72 -4.40 -8.60
N ASP A 329 -16.47 -4.84 -8.73
CA ASP A 329 -15.84 -5.19 -10.00
C ASP A 329 -15.73 -6.74 -10.05
N PRO A 330 -16.52 -7.44 -10.89
CA PRO A 330 -16.51 -8.89 -10.98
C PRO A 330 -15.21 -9.44 -11.60
N ASP A 331 -14.47 -8.62 -12.37
CA ASP A 331 -13.21 -9.02 -12.99
C ASP A 331 -12.03 -8.91 -12.03
N ARG A 332 -12.16 -8.11 -10.97
CA ARG A 332 -11.25 -8.24 -9.83
C ARG A 332 -11.57 -9.55 -9.18
N LYS A 333 -10.83 -10.60 -9.61
CA LYS A 333 -10.64 -11.82 -8.83
C LYS A 333 -10.51 -11.36 -7.40
N GLU A 334 -11.43 -11.78 -6.55
CA GLU A 334 -11.58 -11.27 -5.19
C GLU A 334 -10.41 -11.74 -4.33
N SER A 335 -9.19 -11.36 -4.69
CA SER A 335 -7.93 -11.78 -4.09
C SER A 335 -7.81 -11.36 -2.64
N TYR A 336 -8.79 -10.60 -2.14
CA TYR A 336 -8.91 -10.13 -0.76
C TYR A 336 -10.16 -10.66 -0.05
N LEU A 337 -11.05 -11.38 -0.73
CA LEU A 337 -12.17 -12.07 -0.09
C LEU A 337 -11.82 -13.55 0.01
N PHE A 338 -11.64 -14.02 1.24
CA PHE A 338 -11.56 -15.44 1.50
C PHE A 338 -12.83 -16.13 0.96
N PRO A 339 -12.76 -17.39 0.49
CA PRO A 339 -13.91 -18.08 -0.10
C PRO A 339 -15.20 -17.99 0.74
N GLU A 340 -15.07 -18.00 2.06
CA GLU A 340 -16.18 -17.82 3.00
C GLU A 340 -16.82 -16.42 2.92
N GLN A 341 -16.00 -15.38 2.81
CA GLN A 341 -16.47 -14.00 2.71
C GLN A 341 -17.13 -13.72 1.36
N ARG A 342 -16.63 -14.33 0.29
CA ARG A 342 -17.30 -14.34 -1.02
C ARG A 342 -18.71 -14.88 -0.86
N ARG A 343 -18.85 -16.09 -0.31
CA ARG A 343 -20.16 -16.72 -0.07
C ARG A 343 -21.06 -15.82 0.76
N ARG A 344 -20.51 -15.19 1.78
CA ARG A 344 -21.24 -14.29 2.66
C ARG A 344 -21.73 -13.01 1.98
N ILE A 345 -20.88 -12.33 1.21
CA ILE A 345 -21.28 -11.16 0.42
C ILE A 345 -22.33 -11.57 -0.60
N THR A 346 -22.11 -12.66 -1.33
CA THR A 346 -23.07 -13.18 -2.31
C THR A 346 -24.43 -13.44 -1.66
N ALA A 347 -24.47 -14.12 -0.52
CA ALA A 347 -25.71 -14.35 0.23
C ALA A 347 -26.43 -13.03 0.60
N ILE A 348 -25.69 -12.05 1.13
CA ILE A 348 -26.27 -10.74 1.47
C ILE A 348 -26.76 -9.99 0.22
N LEU A 349 -26.03 -10.08 -0.89
CA LEU A 349 -26.44 -9.46 -2.14
C LEU A 349 -27.72 -10.10 -2.67
N GLU A 350 -27.83 -11.43 -2.66
CA GLU A 350 -29.02 -12.17 -3.09
C GLU A 350 -30.22 -11.91 -2.20
N GLU A 351 -30.02 -11.84 -0.89
CA GLU A 351 -31.08 -11.60 0.09
C GLU A 351 -31.59 -10.15 0.01
N ARG A 352 -30.68 -9.17 0.15
CA ARG A 352 -31.02 -7.78 0.48
C ARG A 352 -30.81 -6.79 -0.66
N PHE A 353 -30.12 -7.16 -1.72
CA PHE A 353 -29.81 -6.27 -2.84
C PHE A 353 -30.27 -6.86 -4.18
N ARG A 354 -30.30 -6.04 -5.22
CA ARG A 354 -30.51 -6.50 -6.58
C ARG A 354 -29.55 -5.78 -7.52
N PRO A 355 -29.03 -6.45 -8.56
CA PRO A 355 -28.33 -5.76 -9.64
C PRO A 355 -29.22 -4.63 -10.17
N TRP A 356 -28.67 -3.41 -10.29
CA TRP A 356 -29.43 -2.22 -10.69
C TRP A 356 -28.94 -1.63 -12.00
N ARG A 357 -27.63 -1.38 -12.10
CA ARG A 357 -26.96 -0.80 -13.25
C ARG A 357 -25.54 -1.34 -13.35
N ASN A 358 -25.01 -1.32 -14.57
CA ASN A 358 -23.59 -1.53 -14.83
C ASN A 358 -22.98 -0.21 -15.32
N SER A 359 -21.72 0.04 -14.98
CA SER A 359 -20.94 1.14 -15.52
C SER A 359 -19.55 0.61 -15.88
N GLY A 360 -19.31 0.45 -17.19
CA GLY A 360 -18.18 -0.32 -17.69
C GLY A 360 -18.18 -1.74 -17.12
N LYS A 361 -17.16 -2.05 -16.31
CA LYS A 361 -17.01 -3.34 -15.63
C LYS A 361 -17.68 -3.38 -14.25
N LEU A 362 -18.03 -2.23 -13.69
CA LEU A 362 -18.60 -2.16 -12.35
C LEU A 362 -20.06 -2.58 -12.36
N VAL A 363 -20.44 -3.42 -11.42
CA VAL A 363 -21.82 -3.81 -11.15
C VAL A 363 -22.30 -3.07 -9.90
N ILE A 364 -23.37 -2.30 -10.06
CA ILE A 364 -24.00 -1.54 -8.99
C ILE A 364 -25.22 -2.32 -8.50
N TYR A 365 -25.20 -2.69 -7.23
CA TYR A 365 -26.30 -3.33 -6.53
C TYR A 365 -27.06 -2.28 -5.73
N LYS A 366 -28.38 -2.29 -5.81
CA LYS A 366 -29.27 -1.42 -5.03
C LYS A 366 -30.04 -2.24 -4.00
N ARG A 367 -30.16 -1.73 -2.77
CA ARG A 367 -30.91 -2.39 -1.70
C ARG A 367 -32.37 -2.61 -2.13
N LYS A 368 -32.89 -3.81 -1.92
CA LYS A 368 -34.32 -4.10 -2.08
C LYS A 368 -35.06 -3.25 -1.04
N ARG A 369 -35.98 -2.39 -1.47
CA ARG A 369 -36.88 -1.73 -0.52
C ARG A 369 -37.73 -2.84 0.12
N PRO A 370 -37.89 -2.87 1.45
CA PRO A 370 -38.87 -3.77 2.05
C PRO A 370 -40.19 -3.49 1.37
N ASP A 371 -40.84 -4.54 0.85
CA ASP A 371 -42.05 -4.40 0.05
C ASP A 371 -43.04 -3.50 0.78
N GLN A 372 -43.28 -2.30 0.23
CA GLN A 372 -44.28 -1.39 0.76
C GLN A 372 -45.69 -2.01 0.74
N HIS A 373 -45.87 -3.11 0.02
CA HIS A 373 -47.08 -3.94 0.03
C HIS A 373 -47.30 -4.71 1.34
N ALA A 374 -46.25 -5.14 2.06
CA ALA A 374 -46.42 -5.84 3.33
C ALA A 374 -46.81 -4.89 4.49
N LEU A 375 -46.39 -3.62 4.43
CA LEU A 375 -46.76 -2.60 5.41
C LEU A 375 -48.11 -1.93 5.11
N ARG A 376 -48.64 -2.04 3.88
CA ARG A 376 -49.99 -1.57 3.53
C ARG A 376 -51.09 -2.59 3.84
N SER A 377 -50.77 -3.88 3.97
CA SER A 377 -51.76 -4.91 4.34
C SER A 377 -51.92 -5.12 5.85
N SER A 378 -51.01 -4.61 6.69
CA SER A 378 -51.11 -4.75 8.16
C SER A 378 -51.70 -3.54 8.90
N ASN A 379 -51.98 -2.42 8.21
CA ASN A 379 -52.52 -1.19 8.79
C ASN A 379 -53.87 -0.79 8.17
N ARG A 380 -54.85 -1.71 8.16
CA ARG A 380 -56.27 -1.32 8.22
C ARG A 380 -56.67 -1.24 9.69
N PRO A 381 -56.70 -0.04 10.31
CA PRO A 381 -57.27 0.10 11.64
C PRO A 381 -58.78 -0.16 11.56
N SER A 382 -59.24 -1.23 12.21
CA SER A 382 -60.66 -1.31 12.59
C SER A 382 -60.86 -0.45 13.82
N GLY A 383 -61.67 0.60 13.70
CA GLY A 383 -62.35 1.22 14.84
C GLY A 383 -61.54 2.27 15.62
N SER A 384 -61.92 3.53 15.37
CA SER A 384 -62.23 4.56 16.38
C SER A 384 -61.51 4.50 17.73
N GLN A 385 -60.60 5.45 17.99
CA GLN A 385 -60.76 6.42 19.09
C GLN A 385 -59.61 7.45 19.18
N ALA A 386 -60.04 8.67 19.49
CA ALA A 386 -59.37 9.72 20.27
C ALA A 386 -58.13 10.45 19.71
N ILE A 387 -58.44 11.68 19.29
CA ILE A 387 -57.61 12.88 19.23
C ILE A 387 -56.91 13.13 20.59
N VAL A 388 -55.58 13.26 20.59
CA VAL A 388 -54.84 14.11 21.54
C VAL A 388 -53.68 14.78 20.81
N ALA A 389 -53.63 16.10 20.95
CA ALA A 389 -52.70 17.03 20.33
C ALA A 389 -51.25 16.81 20.77
N LEU A 390 -50.30 16.93 19.83
CA LEU A 390 -48.88 17.09 20.12
C LEU A 390 -48.44 18.49 19.70
N SER A 391 -48.13 19.28 20.74
CA SER A 391 -47.48 20.57 20.71
C SER A 391 -46.08 20.45 20.11
N SER A 392 -45.79 21.31 19.15
CA SER A 392 -44.47 21.54 18.55
C SER A 392 -43.49 22.10 19.59
N ALA A 393 -42.35 21.41 19.79
CA ALA A 393 -41.16 21.97 20.39
C ALA A 393 -39.98 21.80 19.40
N PRO A 394 -39.23 22.87 19.08
CA PRO A 394 -38.09 22.79 18.17
C PRO A 394 -36.87 22.16 18.85
N LEU A 395 -36.19 21.27 18.12
CA LEU A 395 -34.88 20.74 18.46
C LEU A 395 -33.83 21.83 18.24
N ASP A 396 -33.35 22.38 19.33
CA ASP A 396 -32.24 23.33 19.39
C ASP A 396 -30.92 22.57 19.17
N VAL A 397 -30.28 22.80 18.03
CA VAL A 397 -28.95 22.26 17.70
C VAL A 397 -27.92 23.35 17.94
N THR A 398 -27.57 23.56 19.20
CA THR A 398 -26.37 24.32 19.58
C THR A 398 -25.66 23.59 20.72
N GLY A 399 -24.53 22.95 20.41
CA GLY A 399 -23.80 22.15 21.40
C GLY A 399 -22.42 21.66 20.95
N TYR A 400 -21.61 22.52 20.32
CA TYR A 400 -20.15 22.36 20.31
C TYR A 400 -19.55 23.66 20.86
N SER A 401 -19.63 23.79 22.18
CA SER A 401 -18.88 24.77 22.95
C SER A 401 -17.65 24.08 23.52
N SER A 402 -16.50 24.57 23.08
CA SER A 402 -15.21 24.60 23.78
C SER A 402 -15.29 24.49 25.30
N ARG A 403 -14.42 23.65 25.87
CA ARG A 403 -13.80 23.70 27.21
C ARG A 403 -12.76 22.58 27.25
N GLN A 404 -11.56 22.72 27.82
CA GLN A 404 -10.80 23.86 28.34
C GLN A 404 -9.36 23.33 28.48
#